data_AF-A0A946MRW4-F1
#
_entry.id   AF-A0A946MRW4-F1
#
_cell.length_a   1.000
_cell.length_b   1.000
_cell.length_c   1.000
_cell.angle_alpha   90.00
_cell.angle_beta   90.00
_cell.angle_gamma   90.00
#
_symmetry.space_group_name_H-M   'P 1'
#
loop_
_entity.id
_entity.type
_entity.pdbx_description
1 polymer ?
#
loop_
_entity_poly.entity_id
_entity_poly.type
_entity_poly.pdbx_seq_one_letter_code
_entity_poly.pdbx_strand_id
1 'polypeptide(L)'
;EIKDRANNAPVDFDVYLINKFVRAWGHEFIYDEKTLKYVFSDLGFTDIARRNVMESDHAALQNLENIDRKPAGHIALETVVLEARRPI
;
A
#
# COMPACT_ATOMS: atom_id res chain seq x y z
N GLU A 1 -14.56 17.75 14.81
CA GLU A 1 -13.36 18.53 14.46
C GLU A 1 -12.33 17.75 13.61
N ILE A 2 -11.79 16.60 14.06
CA ILE A 2 -10.88 15.79 13.21
C ILE A 2 -11.64 15.02 12.11
N LYS A 3 -12.81 14.43 12.44
CA LYS A 3 -13.68 13.75 11.45
C LYS A 3 -14.12 14.67 10.31
N ASP A 4 -14.44 15.92 10.62
CA ASP A 4 -14.83 16.94 9.62
C ASP A 4 -13.65 17.36 8.70
N ARG A 5 -12.41 17.10 9.12
CA ARG A 5 -11.22 17.46 8.32
C ARG A 5 -10.94 16.45 7.21
N ALA A 6 -11.47 15.24 7.25
CA ALA A 6 -11.38 14.27 6.16
C ALA A 6 -12.63 14.27 5.26
N ASN A 7 -13.44 15.34 5.29
CA ASN A 7 -14.64 15.44 4.46
C ASN A 7 -14.32 15.13 2.98
N ASN A 8 -15.05 14.16 2.41
CA ASN A 8 -14.92 13.54 1.08
C ASN A 8 -13.97 12.33 0.95
N ALA A 9 -13.36 11.83 2.02
CA ALA A 9 -12.71 10.52 1.97
C ALA A 9 -13.77 9.41 1.79
N PRO A 10 -13.53 8.39 0.93
CA PRO A 10 -14.50 7.31 0.71
C PRO A 10 -14.63 6.38 1.92
N VAL A 11 -13.61 6.34 2.79
CA VAL A 11 -13.56 5.54 4.02
C VAL A 11 -12.79 6.29 5.13
N ASP A 12 -13.09 5.98 6.39
CA ASP A 12 -12.44 6.59 7.58
C ASP A 12 -11.07 5.94 7.87
N PHE A 13 -10.08 6.24 7.03
CA PHE A 13 -8.68 5.87 7.26
C PHE A 13 -7.83 7.09 7.63
N ASP A 14 -6.95 6.90 8.61
CA ASP A 14 -5.97 7.87 9.10
C ASP A 14 -5.09 8.45 7.99
N VAL A 15 -4.73 7.63 7.01
CA VAL A 15 -3.88 8.05 5.89
C VAL A 15 -4.53 9.15 5.02
N TYR A 16 -5.86 9.25 4.93
CA TYR A 16 -6.51 10.36 4.21
C TYR A 16 -6.30 11.71 4.90
N LEU A 17 -6.31 11.72 6.23
CA LEU A 17 -5.99 12.93 7.00
C LEU A 17 -4.52 13.31 6.82
N ILE A 18 -3.60 12.34 6.88
CA ILE A 18 -2.17 12.56 6.64
C ILE A 18 -1.95 13.16 5.25
N ASN A 19 -2.58 12.56 4.22
CA ASN A 19 -2.53 13.03 2.85
C ASN A 19 -3.01 14.47 2.69
N LYS A 20 -4.07 14.86 3.40
CA LYS A 20 -4.54 16.25 3.41
C LYS A 20 -3.46 17.23 3.86
N PHE A 21 -2.65 16.88 4.85
CA PHE A 21 -1.56 17.73 5.33
C PHE A 21 -0.38 17.77 4.34
N VAL A 22 0.08 16.61 3.87
CA VAL A 22 1.27 16.54 3.00
C VAL A 22 1.02 17.01 1.58
N ARG A 23 -0.23 17.08 1.12
CA ARG A 23 -0.60 17.63 -0.19
C ARG A 23 -0.19 19.09 -0.35
N ALA A 24 -0.18 19.86 0.73
CA ALA A 24 0.31 21.24 0.72
C ALA A 24 1.83 21.34 0.45
N TRP A 25 2.57 20.24 0.58
CA TRP A 25 4.00 20.14 0.28
C TRP A 25 4.29 19.57 -1.10
N GLY A 26 3.25 19.33 -1.92
CA GLY A 26 3.39 18.79 -3.28
C GLY A 26 3.40 17.27 -3.36
N HIS A 27 3.09 16.54 -2.28
CA HIS A 27 2.90 15.09 -2.36
C HIS A 27 1.60 14.74 -3.11
N GLU A 28 1.65 13.71 -3.95
CA GLU A 28 0.49 13.21 -4.69
C GLU A 28 -0.47 12.45 -3.77
N PHE A 29 -0.03 11.29 -3.26
CA PHE A 29 -0.74 10.50 -2.26
C PHE A 29 0.20 9.46 -1.60
N ILE A 30 0.07 9.27 -0.29
CA ILE A 30 0.71 8.22 0.49
C ILE A 30 -0.27 7.06 0.59
N TYR A 31 0.11 5.90 0.08
CA TYR A 31 -0.64 4.67 0.23
C TYR A 31 -0.05 3.83 1.37
N ASP A 32 -0.92 3.39 2.27
CA ASP A 32 -0.62 2.38 3.28
C ASP A 32 -1.29 1.05 2.91
N GLU A 33 -1.03 0.00 3.69
CA GLU A 33 -1.63 -1.31 3.45
C GLU A 33 -3.17 -1.27 3.47
N LYS A 34 -3.78 -0.51 4.38
CA LYS A 34 -5.24 -0.41 4.50
C LYS A 34 -5.86 0.22 3.26
N THR A 35 -5.29 1.34 2.78
CA THR A 35 -5.76 1.99 1.56
C THR A 35 -5.57 1.14 0.32
N LEU A 36 -4.42 0.46 0.17
CA LEU A 36 -4.22 -0.43 -0.97
C LEU A 36 -5.20 -1.61 -0.95
N LYS A 37 -5.43 -2.23 0.22
CA LYS A 37 -6.44 -3.31 0.37
C LYS A 37 -7.84 -2.82 0.03
N TYR A 38 -8.21 -1.63 0.47
CA TYR A 38 -9.48 -1.01 0.13
C TYR A 38 -9.61 -0.78 -1.38
N VAL A 39 -8.61 -0.16 -2.01
CA VAL A 39 -8.60 0.10 -3.47
C VAL A 39 -8.68 -1.20 -4.26
N PHE A 40 -7.94 -2.23 -3.86
CA PHE A 40 -8.00 -3.53 -4.52
C PHE A 40 -9.40 -4.14 -4.43
N SER A 41 -10.01 -4.10 -3.24
CA SER A 41 -11.36 -4.62 -3.02
C SER A 41 -12.41 -3.83 -3.83
N ASP A 42 -12.30 -2.50 -3.85
CA ASP A 42 -13.19 -1.60 -4.61
C ASP A 42 -13.11 -1.84 -6.12
N LEU A 43 -11.92 -2.18 -6.63
CA LEU A 43 -11.70 -2.58 -8.01
C LEU A 43 -12.12 -4.04 -8.32
N GLY A 44 -12.65 -4.76 -7.33
CA GLY A 44 -13.14 -6.13 -7.48
C GLY A 44 -12.06 -7.21 -7.39
N PHE A 45 -10.84 -6.90 -6.93
CA PHE A 45 -9.85 -7.93 -6.63
C PHE A 45 -10.20 -8.68 -5.34
N THR A 46 -9.81 -9.96 -5.29
CA THR A 46 -10.01 -10.88 -4.17
C THR A 46 -8.67 -11.44 -3.71
N ASP A 47 -8.68 -12.23 -2.63
CA ASP A 47 -7.49 -12.90 -2.07
C ASP A 47 -6.31 -11.94 -1.80
N ILE A 48 -6.60 -10.73 -1.28
CA ILE A 48 -5.58 -9.70 -1.08
C ILE A 48 -4.69 -10.06 0.12
N ALA A 49 -3.44 -10.43 -0.15
CA ALA A 49 -2.48 -10.91 0.84
C ALA A 49 -1.22 -10.02 0.87
N ARG A 50 -0.68 -9.80 2.07
CA ARG A 50 0.64 -9.18 2.23
C ARG A 50 1.74 -10.21 2.01
N ARG A 51 2.79 -9.82 1.30
CA ARG A 51 4.03 -10.59 1.15
C ARG A 51 5.21 -9.83 1.75
N ASN A 52 6.24 -10.57 2.09
CA ASN A 52 7.54 -9.96 2.34
C ASN A 52 8.21 -9.63 0.99
N VAL A 53 9.18 -8.71 1.01
CA VAL A 53 10.05 -8.47 -0.14
C VAL A 53 10.74 -9.78 -0.53
N MET A 54 10.92 -10.04 -1.82
CA MET A 54 11.43 -11.30 -2.40
C MET A 54 10.46 -12.49 -2.37
N GLU A 55 9.32 -12.40 -1.69
CA GLU A 55 8.34 -13.48 -1.58
C GLU A 55 7.12 -13.26 -2.49
N SER A 56 6.61 -14.35 -3.06
CA SER A 56 5.42 -14.36 -3.91
C SER A 56 4.81 -15.76 -3.97
N ASP A 57 3.49 -15.86 -4.14
CA ASP A 57 2.86 -17.14 -4.50
C ASP A 57 3.20 -17.60 -5.93
N HIS A 58 3.71 -16.70 -6.77
CA HIS A 58 4.13 -16.99 -8.12
C HIS A 58 5.65 -17.13 -8.18
N ALA A 59 6.14 -18.34 -8.47
CA ALA A 59 7.58 -18.63 -8.50
C ALA A 59 8.38 -17.68 -9.42
N ALA A 60 7.79 -17.21 -10.51
CA ALA A 60 8.43 -16.27 -11.44
C ALA A 60 8.61 -14.85 -10.87
N LEU A 61 7.93 -14.52 -9.77
CA LEU A 61 7.97 -13.21 -9.12
C LEU A 61 8.75 -13.22 -7.80
N GLN A 62 9.36 -14.35 -7.43
CA GLN A 62 10.20 -14.45 -6.25
C GLN A 62 11.62 -13.92 -6.54
N ASN A 63 12.26 -13.34 -5.53
CA ASN A 63 13.65 -12.90 -5.55
C ASN A 63 14.02 -11.90 -6.68
N LEU A 64 13.11 -10.98 -7.01
CA LEU A 64 13.32 -10.00 -8.09
C LEU A 64 13.99 -8.72 -7.61
N GLU A 65 13.82 -8.37 -6.34
CA GLU A 65 14.29 -7.11 -5.79
C GLU A 65 15.79 -7.15 -5.48
N ASN A 66 16.51 -6.07 -5.82
CA ASN A 66 17.93 -5.93 -5.47
C ASN A 66 18.08 -5.49 -4.00
N ILE A 67 17.86 -6.42 -3.06
CA ILE A 67 17.82 -6.13 -1.62
C ILE A 67 19.17 -5.76 -1.03
N ASP A 68 20.27 -6.24 -1.61
CA ASP A 68 21.63 -6.03 -1.10
C ASP A 68 22.19 -4.62 -1.37
N ARG A 69 21.46 -3.81 -2.15
CA ARG A 69 21.85 -2.41 -2.42
C ARG A 69 21.75 -1.49 -1.19
N LYS A 70 21.14 -1.95 -0.10
CA LYS A 70 20.99 -1.24 1.17
C LYS A 70 21.29 -2.20 2.34
N PRO A 71 21.54 -1.68 3.55
CA PRO A 71 21.70 -2.54 4.72
C PRO A 71 20.47 -3.44 4.93
N ALA A 72 20.71 -4.62 5.50
CA ALA A 72 19.67 -5.64 5.69
C ALA A 72 18.41 -5.07 6.36
N GLY A 73 17.25 -5.41 5.82
CA GLY A 73 15.95 -4.97 6.33
C GLY A 73 15.50 -3.56 5.90
N HIS A 74 16.38 -2.70 5.38
CA HIS A 74 15.99 -1.34 4.97
C HIS A 74 14.98 -1.34 3.82
N ILE A 75 15.17 -2.20 2.82
CA ILE A 75 14.22 -2.31 1.70
C ILE A 75 12.87 -2.79 2.21
N ALA A 76 12.84 -3.77 3.12
CA ALA A 76 11.60 -4.28 3.70
C ALA A 76 10.87 -3.24 4.57
N LEU A 77 11.61 -2.37 5.26
CA LEU A 77 11.03 -1.27 6.04
C LEU A 77 10.34 -0.21 5.16
N GLU A 78 10.94 0.10 4.01
CA GLU A 78 10.46 1.14 3.09
C GLU A 78 9.44 0.61 2.06
N THR A 79 9.14 -0.69 2.06
CA THR A 79 8.33 -1.35 1.01
C THR A 79 7.10 -2.04 1.59
N VAL A 80 5.98 -1.90 0.87
CA VAL A 80 4.77 -2.70 1.08
C VAL A 80 4.52 -3.52 -0.18
N VAL A 81 4.40 -4.85 -0.03
CA VAL A 81 4.06 -5.77 -1.14
C VAL A 81 2.70 -6.39 -0.85
N LEU A 82 1.76 -6.19 -1.77
CA LEU A 82 0.45 -6.83 -1.74
C LEU A 82 0.25 -7.61 -3.04
N GLU A 83 -0.26 -8.82 -2.91
CA GLU A 83 -0.72 -9.65 -4.02
C GLU A 83 -2.23 -9.81 -3.93
N ALA A 84 -2.90 -9.82 -5.08
CA ALA A 84 -4.33 -10.10 -5.15
C ALA A 84 -4.69 -10.73 -6.49
N ARG A 85 -5.87 -11.33 -6.56
CA ARG A 85 -6.39 -12.01 -7.73
C ARG A 85 -7.57 -11.26 -8.30
N ARG A 86 -7.65 -11.17 -9.62
CA ARG A 86 -8.85 -10.72 -10.29
C ARG A 86 -9.78 -11.94 -10.44
N PRO A 87 -11.02 -11.91 -9.91
CA PRO A 87 -12.00 -12.94 -10.20
C PRO A 87 -12.22 -12.99 -11.72
N ILE A 88 -12.15 -14.20 -12.28
CA ILE A 88 -12.41 -14.47 -13.70
C ILE A 88 -13.92 -14.42 -13.95
#